data_AF-A0A2S6T948-F1
#
_entry.id   AF-A0A2S6T948-F1
#
_cell.length_a   1.000
_cell.length_b   1.000
_cell.length_c   1.000
_cell.angle_alpha   90.00
_cell.angle_beta   90.00
_cell.angle_gamma   90.00
#
_symmetry.space_group_name_H-M   'P 1'
#
loop_
_entity.id
_entity.type
_entity.pdbx_description
1 polymer ?
#
loop_
_entity_poly.entity_id
_entity_poly.type
_entity_poly.pdbx_seq_one_letter_code
_entity_poly.pdbx_strand_id
1 'polypeptide(L)'
;MNPEDPRDLEAEVKAQYEAFPYPHVETGNEGGTAPAAMPSDLLAINHYIYAGRRDFSKPFRVLVAGGGTGIATVRLAQQLSRVGCPSTLVYLDLSEESRRIAEQR
;
A
#
# COMPACT_ATOMS: atom_id res chain seq x y z
N MET A 1 -21.07 15.25 19.68
CA MET A 1 -20.85 14.89 18.27
C MET A 1 -22.18 15.01 17.57
N ASN A 2 -22.25 15.85 16.55
CA ASN A 2 -23.41 16.03 15.69
C ASN A 2 -23.21 15.13 14.44
N PRO A 3 -23.97 14.04 14.29
CA PRO A 3 -23.79 13.10 13.17
C PRO A 3 -24.09 13.71 11.78
N GLU A 4 -24.69 14.91 11.73
CA GLU A 4 -24.94 15.65 10.49
C GLU A 4 -23.77 16.59 10.11
N ASP A 5 -22.77 16.80 10.99
CA ASP A 5 -21.58 17.59 10.67
C ASP A 5 -20.53 16.71 9.95
N PRO A 6 -20.14 17.04 8.70
CA PRO A 6 -19.17 16.24 7.94
C PRO A 6 -17.82 16.05 8.66
N ARG A 7 -17.44 16.99 9.53
CA ARG A 7 -16.16 16.95 10.27
C ARG A 7 -16.18 15.94 11.41
N ASP A 8 -17.34 15.76 12.03
CA ASP A 8 -17.51 14.76 13.08
C ASP A 8 -17.45 13.35 12.46
N LEU A 9 -18.02 13.16 11.27
CA LEU A 9 -17.89 11.93 10.49
C LEU A 9 -16.45 11.65 10.05
N GLU A 10 -15.72 12.68 9.59
CA GLU A 10 -14.29 12.55 9.23
C GLU A 10 -13.44 12.10 10.43
N ALA A 11 -13.69 12.69 11.60
CA ALA A 11 -13.01 12.31 12.84
C ALA A 11 -13.31 10.86 13.25
N GLU A 12 -14.56 10.42 13.13
CA GLU A 12 -14.97 9.04 13.43
C GLU A 12 -14.31 8.04 12.48
N VAL A 13 -14.31 8.32 11.17
CA VAL A 13 -13.63 7.47 10.18
C VAL A 13 -12.13 7.42 10.45
N LYS A 14 -11.48 8.56 10.73
CA LYS A 14 -10.05 8.56 11.08
C LYS A 14 -9.78 7.67 12.29
N ALA A 15 -10.58 7.78 13.35
CA ALA A 15 -10.42 6.95 14.54
C ALA A 15 -10.51 5.44 14.23
N GLN A 16 -11.37 5.05 13.29
CA GLN A 16 -11.45 3.66 12.83
C GLN A 16 -10.15 3.21 12.12
N TYR A 17 -9.59 4.04 11.25
CA TYR A 17 -8.31 3.75 10.58
C TYR A 17 -7.15 3.61 11.57
N GLU A 18 -7.12 4.41 12.64
CA GLU A 18 -6.10 4.27 13.69
C GLU A 18 -6.30 3.01 14.54
N ALA A 19 -7.54 2.69 14.91
CA ALA A 19 -7.84 1.52 15.75
C ALA A 19 -7.66 0.19 15.01
N PHE A 20 -7.86 0.18 13.69
CA PHE A 20 -7.85 -1.03 12.86
C PHE A 20 -6.99 -0.85 11.60
N PRO A 21 -5.65 -0.75 11.74
CA PRO A 21 -4.76 -0.59 10.60
C PRO A 21 -4.86 -1.79 9.66
N TYR A 22 -5.04 -1.53 8.37
CA TYR A 22 -5.27 -2.55 7.35
C TYR A 22 -4.09 -2.67 6.35
N PRO A 23 -3.76 -3.88 5.86
CA PRO A 23 -4.20 -5.17 6.39
C PRO A 23 -3.75 -5.36 7.83
N HIS A 24 -4.61 -6.03 8.62
CA HIS A 24 -4.32 -6.32 10.01
C HIS A 24 -3.03 -7.12 10.12
N VAL A 25 -2.16 -6.73 11.06
CA VAL A 25 -0.90 -7.42 11.34
C VAL A 25 -1.02 -8.09 12.70
N GLU A 26 -0.99 -9.41 12.73
CA GLU A 26 -0.91 -10.16 13.99
C GLU A 26 0.48 -9.97 14.61
N THR A 27 0.51 -9.60 15.89
CA THR A 27 1.76 -9.48 16.65
C THR A 27 2.52 -10.80 16.64
N GLY A 28 3.75 -10.79 16.11
CA GLY A 28 4.62 -11.98 16.03
C GLY A 28 4.53 -12.77 14.72
N ASN A 29 3.68 -12.36 13.78
CA ASN A 29 3.60 -12.98 12.44
C ASN A 29 3.89 -11.94 11.34
N GLU A 30 5.17 -11.57 11.19
CA GLU A 30 5.64 -10.71 10.10
C GLU A 30 5.56 -11.38 8.71
N GLY A 31 5.35 -12.70 8.70
CA GLY A 31 5.52 -13.57 7.53
C GLY A 31 4.24 -14.12 6.90
N GLY A 32 3.06 -13.63 7.30
CA GLY A 32 1.81 -14.02 6.64
C GLY A 32 1.86 -13.68 5.15
N THR A 33 1.92 -14.72 4.30
CA THR A 33 1.95 -14.56 2.84
C THR A 33 0.75 -13.75 2.39
N ALA A 34 0.99 -12.51 1.92
CA ALA A 34 -0.07 -11.69 1.36
C ALA A 34 -0.78 -12.44 0.21
N PRO A 35 -2.10 -12.29 0.03
CA PRO A 35 -2.85 -12.97 -1.02
C PRO A 35 -2.15 -12.89 -2.38
N ALA A 36 -2.15 -14.00 -3.12
CA ALA A 36 -1.38 -14.15 -4.36
C ALA A 36 -1.74 -13.13 -5.45
N ALA A 37 -2.88 -12.46 -5.37
CA ALA A 37 -3.32 -11.42 -6.29
C ALA A 37 -3.73 -10.16 -5.52
N MET A 38 -2.85 -9.15 -5.53
CA MET A 38 -3.14 -7.81 -5.03
C MET A 38 -3.09 -6.85 -6.22
N PRO A 39 -3.81 -5.72 -6.20
CA PRO A 39 -3.69 -4.67 -7.23
C PRO A 39 -2.25 -4.18 -7.45
N SER A 40 -1.35 -4.44 -6.50
CA SER A 40 0.09 -4.16 -6.56
C SER A 40 0.93 -5.25 -7.27
N ASP A 41 0.30 -6.20 -7.95
CA ASP A 41 1.01 -7.17 -8.79
C ASP A 41 1.58 -6.50 -10.05
N LEU A 42 2.88 -6.70 -10.32
CA LEU A 42 3.59 -6.01 -11.38
C LEU A 42 3.07 -6.38 -12.77
N LEU A 43 2.68 -7.64 -12.97
CA LEU A 43 2.12 -8.09 -14.24
C LEU A 43 0.70 -7.57 -14.43
N ALA A 44 -0.10 -7.49 -13.35
CA ALA A 44 -1.40 -6.84 -13.41
C ALA A 44 -1.28 -5.36 -13.77
N ILE A 45 -0.36 -4.62 -13.13
CA ILE A 45 -0.08 -3.22 -13.46
C ILE A 45 0.32 -3.09 -14.93
N ASN A 46 1.24 -3.93 -15.41
CA ASN A 46 1.66 -3.89 -16.81
C ASN A 46 0.49 -4.16 -17.76
N HIS A 47 -0.30 -5.20 -17.48
CA HIS A 47 -1.43 -5.58 -18.31
C HIS A 47 -2.53 -4.51 -18.34
N TYR A 48 -3.05 -4.11 -17.18
CA TYR A 48 -4.23 -3.24 -17.12
C TYR A 48 -3.91 -1.77 -17.38
N ILE A 49 -2.74 -1.27 -16.98
CA ILE A 49 -2.39 0.16 -17.13
C ILE A 49 -1.60 0.42 -18.42
N TYR A 50 -0.74 -0.52 -18.81
CA TYR A 50 0.17 -0.34 -19.96
C TYR A 50 -0.14 -1.28 -21.13
N ALA A 51 -1.23 -2.05 -21.06
CA ALA A 51 -1.62 -3.04 -22.07
C ALA A 51 -0.46 -4.00 -22.42
N GLY A 52 0.32 -4.39 -21.41
CA GLY A 52 1.45 -5.30 -21.50
C GLY A 52 2.75 -4.70 -22.04
N ARG A 53 2.78 -3.39 -22.35
CA ARG A 53 3.89 -2.75 -23.10
C ARG A 53 4.90 -1.99 -22.23
N ARG A 54 4.82 -2.10 -20.90
CA ARG A 54 5.77 -1.41 -19.99
C ARG A 54 7.16 -2.06 -20.07
N ASP A 55 8.15 -1.27 -20.48
CA ASP A 55 9.56 -1.66 -20.48
C ASP A 55 10.22 -1.44 -19.11
N PHE A 56 10.24 -2.45 -18.26
CA PHE A 56 10.77 -2.34 -16.89
C PHE A 56 12.29 -2.16 -16.79
N SER A 57 13.05 -2.13 -17.89
CA SER A 57 14.45 -1.65 -17.84
C SER A 57 14.54 -0.14 -17.60
N LYS A 58 13.47 0.61 -17.90
CA LYS A 58 13.40 2.08 -17.74
C LYS A 58 12.89 2.49 -16.37
N PRO A 59 13.32 3.65 -15.83
CA PRO A 59 12.87 4.16 -14.55
C PRO A 59 11.36 4.14 -14.36
N PHE A 60 10.90 3.67 -13.20
CA PHE A 60 9.48 3.59 -12.86
C PHE A 60 9.17 4.33 -11.56
N ARG A 61 8.13 5.17 -11.57
CA ARG A 61 7.70 5.95 -10.40
C ARG A 61 6.28 5.55 -10.04
N VAL A 62 6.04 5.27 -8.77
CA VAL A 62 4.74 4.85 -8.25
C VAL A 62 4.38 5.67 -7.02
N LEU A 63 3.14 6.12 -6.97
CA LEU A 63 2.51 6.67 -5.77
C LEU A 63 1.55 5.62 -5.22
N VAL A 64 1.74 5.19 -3.98
CA VAL A 64 0.81 4.33 -3.26
C VAL A 64 0.04 5.22 -2.28
N ALA A 65 -1.16 5.63 -2.70
CA ALA A 65 -2.07 6.47 -1.90
C ALA A 65 -3.01 5.60 -1.06
N GLY A 66 -2.95 5.75 0.27
CA GLY A 66 -3.67 4.88 1.19
C GLY A 66 -3.06 3.48 1.25
N GLY A 67 -1.74 3.40 1.42
CA GLY A 67 -1.02 2.12 1.35
C GLY A 67 -1.18 1.22 2.57
N GLY A 68 -1.89 1.67 3.61
CA GLY A 68 -2.17 0.91 4.83
C GLY A 68 -0.89 0.47 5.54
N THR A 69 -0.86 -0.76 6.05
CA THR A 69 0.33 -1.31 6.74
C THR A 69 1.51 -1.64 5.81
N GLY A 70 1.50 -1.13 4.57
CA GLY A 70 2.66 -1.10 3.66
C GLY A 70 2.92 -2.38 2.88
N ILE A 71 2.20 -3.47 3.13
CA ILE A 71 2.51 -4.78 2.52
C ILE A 71 2.43 -4.76 0.99
N ALA A 72 1.46 -4.04 0.41
CA ALA A 72 1.31 -3.91 -1.03
C ALA A 72 2.49 -3.15 -1.65
N THR A 73 2.94 -2.08 -0.99
CA THR A 73 4.11 -1.26 -1.38
C THR A 73 5.37 -2.10 -1.37
N VAL A 74 5.65 -2.81 -0.26
CA VAL A 74 6.83 -3.68 -0.13
C VAL A 74 6.82 -4.77 -1.18
N ARG A 75 5.67 -5.42 -1.42
CA ARG A 75 5.56 -6.46 -2.45
C ARG A 75 5.83 -5.92 -3.85
N LEU A 76 5.33 -4.74 -4.20
CA LEU A 76 5.63 -4.12 -5.49
C LEU A 76 7.11 -3.77 -5.62
N ALA A 77 7.71 -3.20 -4.56
CA ALA A 77 9.14 -2.91 -4.51
C ALA A 77 9.99 -4.17 -4.75
N GLN A 78 9.64 -5.27 -4.09
CA GLN A 78 10.32 -6.55 -4.27
C GLN A 78 10.18 -7.09 -5.70
N GLN A 79 9.01 -6.99 -6.33
CA GLN A 79 8.82 -7.42 -7.72
C GLN A 79 9.65 -6.57 -8.69
N LEU A 80 9.66 -5.25 -8.51
CA LEU A 80 10.45 -4.31 -9.30
C LEU A 80 11.96 -4.58 -9.14
N SER A 81 12.41 -4.86 -7.92
CA SER A 81 13.79 -5.27 -7.64
C SER A 81 14.15 -6.58 -8.34
N ARG A 82 13.28 -7.61 -8.30
CA ARG A 82 13.52 -8.90 -8.96
C ARG A 82 13.67 -8.80 -10.48
N VAL A 83 12.95 -7.87 -11.12
CA VAL A 83 13.08 -7.64 -12.57
C VAL A 83 14.17 -6.61 -12.91
N GLY A 84 14.92 -6.10 -11.93
CA GLY A 84 15.99 -5.13 -12.14
C GLY A 84 15.50 -3.74 -12.56
N CYS A 85 14.26 -3.37 -12.25
CA CYS A 85 13.70 -2.08 -12.63
C CYS A 85 14.20 -0.96 -11.72
N PRO A 86 14.88 0.08 -12.26
CA PRO A 86 15.17 1.28 -11.50
C PRO A 86 13.85 1.92 -11.09
N SER A 87 13.57 2.03 -9.80
CA SER A 87 12.25 2.46 -9.36
C SER A 87 12.26 3.34 -8.11
N THR A 88 11.26 4.21 -8.03
CA THR A 88 10.97 5.05 -6.87
C THR A 88 9.51 4.87 -6.49
N LEU A 89 9.28 4.38 -5.28
CA LEU A 89 7.94 4.24 -4.73
C LEU A 89 7.78 5.28 -3.63
N VAL A 90 6.70 6.06 -3.70
CA VAL A 90 6.29 6.99 -2.66
C VAL A 90 5.02 6.44 -2.03
N TYR A 91 5.07 6.21 -0.73
CA TYR A 91 3.96 5.71 0.07
C TYR A 91 3.39 6.85 0.93
N LEU A 92 2.07 6.93 1.01
CA LEU A 92 1.36 7.82 1.92
C LEU A 92 0.12 7.13 2.48
N ASP A 93 -0.16 7.40 3.75
CA ASP A 93 -1.37 6.96 4.42
C ASP A 93 -1.77 7.99 5.48
N LEU A 94 -3.08 8.10 5.72
CA LEU A 94 -3.65 9.01 6.71
C LEU A 94 -3.38 8.50 8.13
N SER A 95 -3.42 7.18 8.34
CA SER A 95 -3.29 6.56 9.65
C SER A 95 -1.85 6.58 10.13
N GLU A 96 -1.64 7.15 11.31
CA GLU A 96 -0.35 7.09 12.01
C GLU A 96 0.01 5.65 12.38
N GLU A 97 -0.95 4.84 12.84
CA GLU A 97 -0.67 3.43 13.19
C GLU A 97 -0.32 2.59 11.97
N SER A 98 -0.98 2.81 10.83
CA SER A 98 -0.65 2.14 9.57
C SER A 98 0.76 2.51 9.11
N ARG A 99 1.13 3.80 9.17
CA ARG A 99 2.49 4.27 8.84
C ARG A 99 3.53 3.69 9.79
N ARG A 100 3.26 3.66 11.10
CA ARG A 100 4.17 3.08 12.09
C ARG A 100 4.51 1.62 11.77
N ILE A 101 3.52 0.84 11.34
CA ILE A 101 3.73 -0.56 10.92
C ILE A 101 4.47 -0.64 9.59
N ALA A 102 4.09 0.20 8.61
CA ALA A 102 4.70 0.20 7.28
C ALA A 102 6.19 0.56 7.31
N GLU A 103 6.58 1.53 8.15
CA GLU A 103 7.95 2.02 8.31
C GLU A 103 8.89 1.01 9.00
N GLN A 104 8.35 -0.03 9.65
CA GLN A 104 9.12 -1.08 10.31
C GLN A 104 9.50 -2.25 9.37
N ARG A 105 9.03 -2.24 8.12
CA ARG A 105 9.27 -3.30 7.11
C ARG A 105 10.45 -2.98 6.21
#